data_AF-A0A1V6C744-F1
#
_entry.id   AF-A0A1V6C744-F1
#
_cell.length_a   1.000
_cell.length_b   1.000
_cell.length_c   1.000
_cell.angle_alpha   90.00
_cell.angle_beta   90.00
_cell.angle_gamma   90.00
#
_symmetry.space_group_name_H-M   'P 1'
#
loop_
_entity.id
_entity.type
_entity.pdbx_description
1 polymer ?
#
loop_
_entity_poly.entity_id
_entity_poly.type
_entity_poly.pdbx_seq_one_letter_code
_entity_poly.pdbx_strand_id
1 'polypeptide(L)'
;MKKGRNTAEIIGSDDEFDDIELLENESQERILILKASPRPRRIQLMAQGAREIRCVYCNQIKPLSGAEECENGWFCEDCAPLFNAELRKGETPDDPLVE
;
A
#
# COMPACT_ATOMS: atom_id res chain seq x y z
N MET A 1 30.13 27.56 -6.96
CA MET A 1 29.30 26.55 -6.27
C MET A 1 28.14 27.27 -5.58
N LYS A 2 26.90 27.08 -6.06
CA LYS A 2 25.70 27.69 -5.46
C LYS A 2 25.10 26.71 -4.44
N LYS A 3 25.26 26.99 -3.14
CA LYS A 3 24.49 26.32 -2.09
C LYS A 3 23.08 26.91 -2.09
N GLY A 4 22.08 26.12 -2.50
CA GLY A 4 20.67 26.47 -2.38
C GLY A 4 20.31 26.60 -0.90
N ARG A 5 19.65 27.71 -0.53
CA ARG A 5 19.12 27.93 0.82
C ARG A 5 17.85 27.08 0.96
N ASN A 6 17.81 26.22 1.96
CA ASN A 6 16.64 25.41 2.30
C ASN A 6 15.73 26.26 3.21
N THR A 7 14.54 26.66 2.73
CA THR A 7 13.56 27.47 3.46
C THR A 7 12.48 26.55 4.03
N ALA A 8 12.81 25.81 5.08
CA ALA A 8 11.81 25.17 5.92
C ALA A 8 11.56 26.08 7.12
N GLU A 9 10.46 26.83 7.09
CA GLU A 9 9.97 27.59 8.23
C GLU A 9 9.28 26.61 9.20
N ILE A 10 9.85 26.44 10.39
CA ILE A 10 9.18 25.74 11.50
C ILE A 10 8.36 26.80 12.22
N ILE A 11 7.05 26.76 12.04
CA ILE A 11 6.11 27.59 12.79
C ILE A 11 6.11 27.05 14.23
N GLY A 12 6.90 27.68 15.09
CA GLY A 12 6.85 27.45 16.54
C GLY A 12 5.63 28.16 17.10
N SER A 13 4.61 27.40 17.52
CA SER A 13 3.60 27.91 18.43
C SER A 13 4.18 27.88 19.84
N ASP A 14 4.26 29.07 20.45
CA ASP A 14 4.74 29.34 21.79
C ASP A 14 3.66 28.99 22.83
N ASP A 15 3.25 27.71 22.87
CA ASP A 15 2.38 27.20 23.94
C ASP A 15 3.28 26.69 25.06
N GLU A 16 3.24 27.41 26.18
CA GLU A 16 3.77 27.04 27.48
C GLU A 16 3.13 25.70 27.89
N PHE A 17 3.88 24.60 27.71
CA PHE A 17 3.44 23.29 28.15
C PHE A 17 3.56 23.26 29.68
N ASP A 18 2.43 23.45 30.38
CA ASP A 18 2.32 23.11 31.79
C ASP A 18 2.80 21.66 31.98
N ASP A 19 3.84 21.48 32.80
CA ASP A 19 4.39 20.18 33.18
C ASP A 19 3.30 19.37 33.90
N ILE A 20 2.53 18.59 33.14
CA ILE A 20 1.54 17.68 33.73
C ILE A 20 2.29 16.51 34.37
N GLU A 21 2.37 16.50 35.70
CA GLU A 21 2.88 15.38 36.47
C GLU A 21 2.14 14.10 36.06
N LEU A 22 2.89 13.16 35.48
CA LEU A 22 2.40 11.83 35.13
C LEU A 22 2.12 11.06 36.43
N LEU A 23 0.88 11.17 36.93
CA LEU A 23 0.39 10.30 37.99
C LEU A 23 0.40 8.86 37.46
N GLU A 24 1.38 8.08 37.93
CA GLU A 24 1.50 6.64 37.72
C GLU A 24 0.33 5.93 38.41
N ASN A 25 -0.84 5.93 37.75
CA ASN A 25 -1.96 5.13 38.18
C ASN A 25 -1.97 3.82 37.40
N GLU A 26 -1.67 2.75 38.14
CA GLU A 26 -2.10 1.35 37.95
C GLU A 26 -2.23 0.85 36.50
N SER A 27 -1.18 0.15 36.05
CA SER A 27 -1.23 -0.96 35.08
C SER A 27 -2.37 -0.92 34.06
N GLN A 28 -2.39 0.12 33.22
CA GLN A 28 -3.11 0.06 31.96
C GLN A 28 -2.45 -1.00 31.08
N GLU A 29 -3.05 -2.19 31.01
CA GLU A 29 -2.69 -3.19 30.00
C GLU A 29 -2.79 -2.54 28.62
N ARG A 30 -1.64 -2.27 27.99
CA ARG A 30 -1.59 -1.65 26.67
C ARG A 30 -1.98 -2.70 25.62
N ILE A 31 -3.28 -2.78 25.32
CA ILE A 31 -3.79 -3.65 24.26
C ILE A 31 -3.39 -3.06 22.92
N LEU A 32 -2.55 -3.79 22.17
CA LEU A 32 -2.24 -3.47 20.78
C LEU A 32 -3.46 -3.79 19.91
N ILE A 33 -4.24 -2.76 19.55
CA ILE A 33 -5.30 -2.91 18.55
C ILE A 33 -4.65 -2.88 17.17
N LEU A 34 -4.62 -4.04 16.50
CA LEU A 34 -4.30 -4.10 15.08
C LEU A 34 -5.35 -3.27 14.32
N LYS A 35 -4.91 -2.16 13.72
CA LYS A 35 -5.76 -1.34 12.85
C LYS A 35 -6.28 -2.24 11.73
N ALA A 36 -7.57 -2.13 11.42
CA ALA A 36 -8.16 -2.86 10.32
C ALA A 36 -7.33 -2.64 9.04
N SER A 37 -7.10 -3.72 8.29
CA SER A 37 -6.41 -3.62 7.01
C SER A 37 -7.12 -2.58 6.12
N PRO A 38 -6.38 -1.72 5.41
CA PRO A 38 -6.98 -0.75 4.50
C PRO A 38 -7.97 -1.44 3.56
N ARG A 39 -9.10 -0.79 3.28
CA ARG A 39 -10.06 -1.32 2.31
C ARG A 39 -9.34 -1.55 0.98
N PRO A 40 -9.56 -2.69 0.29
CA PRO A 40 -9.00 -2.93 -1.03
C PRO A 40 -9.22 -1.72 -1.93
N ARG A 41 -8.17 -1.25 -2.61
CA ARG A 41 -8.21 -0.02 -3.42
C ARG A 41 -9.29 -0.07 -4.49
N ARG A 42 -9.56 -1.27 -5.03
CA ARG A 42 -10.67 -1.52 -5.97
C ARG A 42 -12.00 -1.03 -5.44
N ILE A 43 -12.31 -1.35 -4.18
CA ILE A 43 -13.59 -0.98 -3.55
C ILE A 43 -13.66 0.54 -3.37
N GLN A 44 -12.55 1.19 -3.04
CA GLN A 44 -12.50 2.64 -2.91
C GLN A 44 -12.73 3.33 -4.26
N LEU A 45 -12.10 2.86 -5.33
CA LEU A 45 -12.28 3.38 -6.68
C LEU A 45 -13.72 3.19 -7.17
N MET A 46 -14.31 2.01 -6.94
CA MET A 46 -15.72 1.76 -7.26
C MET A 46 -16.66 2.69 -6.48
N ALA A 47 -16.39 2.94 -5.20
CA ALA A 47 -17.15 3.89 -4.38
C ALA A 47 -17.03 5.33 -4.87
N GLN A 48 -15.90 5.69 -5.50
CA GLN A 48 -15.70 6.97 -6.17
C GLN A 48 -16.32 7.04 -7.58
N GLY A 49 -16.98 5.96 -8.02
CA GLY A 49 -17.66 5.89 -9.31
C GLY A 49 -16.82 5.37 -10.47
N ALA A 50 -15.59 4.92 -10.22
CA ALA A 50 -14.78 4.30 -11.27
C ALA A 50 -15.39 2.95 -11.68
N ARG A 51 -15.57 2.76 -12.99
CA ARG A 51 -16.15 1.53 -13.58
C ARG A 51 -15.17 0.78 -14.46
N GLU A 52 -14.10 1.45 -14.91
CA GLU A 52 -13.17 0.94 -15.90
C GLU A 52 -11.74 1.27 -15.49
N ILE A 53 -10.80 0.42 -15.91
CA ILE A 53 -9.36 0.62 -15.77
C ILE A 53 -8.64 0.28 -17.07
N ARG A 54 -7.44 0.80 -17.24
CA ARG A 54 -6.54 0.34 -18.30
C ARG A 54 -5.70 -0.81 -17.77
N CYS A 55 -5.80 -1.96 -18.43
CA CYS A 55 -4.97 -3.13 -18.09
C CYS A 55 -3.50 -2.86 -18.45
N VAL A 56 -2.57 -3.11 -17.54
CA VAL A 56 -1.13 -2.89 -17.78
C VAL A 56 -0.53 -3.91 -18.77
N TYR A 57 -1.16 -5.07 -18.93
CA TYR A 57 -0.69 -6.12 -19.84
C TYR A 57 -1.15 -5.85 -21.29
N CYS A 58 -2.46 -5.79 -21.51
CA CYS A 58 -3.04 -5.67 -22.86
C CYS A 58 -3.31 -4.21 -23.29
N ASN A 59 -3.09 -3.23 -22.40
CA ASN A 59 -3.32 -1.80 -22.61
C ASN A 59 -4.75 -1.40 -23.01
N GLN A 60 -5.72 -2.31 -22.91
CA GLN A 60 -7.12 -2.05 -23.19
C GLN A 60 -7.84 -1.50 -21.96
N ILE A 61 -8.87 -0.68 -22.21
CA ILE A 61 -9.82 -0.27 -21.18
C ILE A 61 -10.78 -1.44 -20.93
N LYS A 62 -10.88 -1.86 -19.67
CA LYS A 62 -11.64 -3.03 -19.25
C LYS A 62 -12.45 -2.70 -17.99
N PRO A 63 -13.53 -3.45 -17.71
CA PRO A 63 -14.27 -3.28 -16.47
C PRO A 63 -13.37 -3.41 -15.24
N LEU A 64 -13.55 -2.54 -14.26
CA LEU A 64 -12.89 -2.63 -12.96
C LEU A 64 -13.45 -3.82 -12.15
N SER A 65 -14.67 -4.28 -12.46
CA SER A 65 -15.21 -5.54 -11.95
C SER A 65 -14.36 -6.70 -12.46
N GLY A 66 -13.80 -7.48 -11.55
CA GLY A 66 -12.92 -8.61 -11.90
C GLY A 66 -11.46 -8.23 -12.15
N ALA A 67 -11.10 -6.94 -12.12
CA ALA A 67 -9.70 -6.52 -12.20
C ALA A 67 -8.93 -6.88 -10.90
N GLU A 68 -7.67 -7.27 -11.08
CA GLU A 68 -6.71 -7.59 -10.02
C GLU A 68 -5.68 -6.46 -9.91
N GLU A 69 -5.36 -6.05 -8.69
CA GLU A 69 -4.37 -5.01 -8.42
C GLU A 69 -2.99 -5.64 -8.23
N CYS A 70 -1.97 -5.04 -8.81
CA CYS A 70 -0.56 -5.37 -8.62
C CYS A 70 0.26 -4.09 -8.42
N GLU A 71 1.53 -4.23 -8.04
CA GLU A 71 2.43 -3.10 -7.78
C GLU A 71 2.52 -2.13 -8.97
N ASN A 72 2.54 -2.68 -10.18
CA ASN A 72 2.68 -1.90 -11.42
C ASN A 72 1.35 -1.34 -11.95
N GLY A 73 0.20 -1.70 -11.35
CA GLY A 73 -1.12 -1.24 -11.78
C GLY A 73 -2.18 -2.34 -11.78
N TRP A 74 -3.10 -2.31 -12.75
CA TRP A 74 -4.26 -3.20 -12.79
C TRP A 74 -4.16 -4.20 -13.94
N PHE A 75 -4.46 -5.46 -13.66
CA PHE A 75 -4.69 -6.48 -14.67
C PHE A 75 -6.20 -6.68 -14.84
N CYS A 76 -6.67 -6.80 -16.09
CA CYS A 76 -8.04 -7.24 -16.32
C CYS A 76 -8.21 -8.72 -15.97
N GLU A 77 -9.45 -9.15 -15.77
CA GLU A 77 -9.82 -10.53 -15.45
C GLU A 77 -9.17 -11.56 -16.39
N ASP A 78 -9.10 -11.25 -17.69
CA ASP A 78 -8.49 -12.11 -18.70
C ASP A 78 -6.95 -12.26 -18.53
N CYS A 79 -6.27 -11.21 -18.07
CA CYS A 79 -4.81 -11.13 -18.05
C CYS A 79 -4.21 -11.48 -16.69
N ALA A 80 -4.97 -11.32 -15.60
CA ALA A 80 -4.49 -11.61 -14.25
C ALA A 80 -4.02 -13.08 -14.06
N PRO A 81 -4.72 -14.10 -14.61
CA PRO A 81 -4.25 -15.48 -14.53
C PRO A 81 -2.90 -15.73 -15.24
N LEU A 82 -2.63 -15.00 -16.33
CA LEU A 82 -1.41 -15.15 -17.11
C LEU A 82 -0.20 -14.65 -16.32
N PHE A 83 -0.34 -13.49 -15.67
CA PHE A 83 0.69 -12.93 -14.82
C PHE A 83 0.99 -13.83 -13.60
N ASN A 84 -0.05 -14.34 -12.95
CA ASN A 84 0.10 -15.25 -11.82
C ASN A 84 0.78 -16.58 -12.22
N ALA A 85 0.58 -17.05 -13.46
CA ALA A 85 1.28 -18.21 -14.00
C ALA A 85 2.76 -17.92 -14.31
N GLU A 86 3.10 -16.69 -14.73
CA GLU A 86 4.49 -16.27 -14.97
C GLU A 86 5.29 -16.17 -13.67
N LEU A 87 4.71 -15.63 -12.59
CA LEU A 87 5.37 -15.58 -11.28
C LEU A 87 5.75 -16.97 -10.77
N ARG A 88 4.87 -17.96 -10.93
CA ARG A 88 5.12 -19.35 -10.50
C ARG A 88 6.16 -20.08 -11.35
N LYS A 89 6.39 -19.66 -12.60
CA LYS A 89 7.46 -20.24 -13.44
C LYS A 89 8.86 -19.81 -13.00
N GLY A 90 8.98 -18.73 -12.22
CA GLY A 90 10.23 -18.31 -11.60
C GLY A 90 10.61 -19.12 -10.35
N GLU A 91 9.68 -19.89 -9.79
CA GLU A 91 9.91 -20.81 -8.68
C GLU A 91 10.17 -22.23 -9.23
N THR A 92 11.22 -22.40 -10.03
CA THR A 92 11.81 -23.75 -10.15
C THR A 92 12.51 -24.04 -8.83
N PRO A 93 12.22 -25.17 -8.14
CA PRO A 93 13.11 -25.63 -7.08
C PRO A 93 14.48 -25.86 -7.75
N ASP A 94 15.51 -25.19 -7.25
CA ASP A 94 16.89 -25.47 -7.64
C ASP A 94 17.13 -26.99 -7.69
N ASP A 95 17.76 -27.43 -8.78
CA ASP A 95 18.13 -28.82 -9.07
C ASP A 95 18.65 -29.58 -7.83
N PRO A 96 18.35 -30.89 -7.70
CA PRO A 96 18.90 -31.69 -6.63
C PRO A 96 20.42 -31.76 -6.77
N LEU A 97 21.12 -31.40 -5.69
CA LEU A 97 22.56 -31.60 -5.52
C LEU A 97 22.92 -33.10 -5.71
N VAL A 98 23.47 -33.38 -6.90
CA VAL A 98 24.64 -34.22 -7.23
C VAL A 98 24.88 -35.48 -6.37
N GLU A 99 24.85 -36.65 -7.03
CA GLU A 99 25.34 -37.96 -6.54
C GLU A 99 26.83 -37.99 -6.18
#